data_AF-A0AAV4D0D7-F1
#
_entry.id   AF-A0AAV4D0D7-F1
#
_cell.length_a   1.000
_cell.length_b   1.000
_cell.length_c   1.000
_cell.angle_alpha   90.00
_cell.angle_beta   90.00
_cell.angle_gamma   90.00
#
_symmetry.space_group_name_H-M   'P 1'
#
loop_
_entity.id
_entity.type
_entity.pdbx_description
1 polymer ?
#
loop_
_entity_poly.entity_id
_entity_poly.type
_entity_poly.pdbx_seq_one_letter_code
_entity_poly.pdbx_strand_id
1 'polypeptide(L)'
;MGILADIWKLRTLYIVPVFFLASIPILTEIPESEMPKEARRCLYVLVVMALTWLTESLPIEATALFPMVLFPLMGVMTAGITSGSYLN
;
A
#
# COMPACT_ATOMS: atom_id res chain seq x y z
N MET A 1 11.90 13.11 28.02
CA MET A 1 11.19 12.49 26.88
C MET A 1 10.42 11.31 27.44
N GLY A 2 9.09 11.36 27.40
CA GLY A 2 8.24 10.28 27.93
C GLY A 2 8.13 9.14 26.94
N ILE A 3 8.06 7.91 27.44
CA ILE A 3 7.93 6.66 26.66
C ILE A 3 6.85 6.75 25.57
N LEU A 4 5.74 7.44 25.85
CA LEU A 4 4.64 7.68 24.91
C LEU A 4 5.06 8.50 23.67
N ALA A 5 5.91 9.51 23.84
CA ALA A 5 6.39 10.32 22.73
C ALA A 5 7.36 9.55 21.83
N ASP A 6 8.09 8.58 22.39
CA ASP A 6 8.99 7.72 21.63
C ASP A 6 8.22 6.60 20.90
N ILE A 7 7.17 6.05 21.51
CA ILE A 7 6.22 5.14 20.82
C ILE A 7 5.54 5.85 19.64
N TRP A 8 5.16 7.12 19.81
CA TRP A 8 4.54 7.90 18.74
C TRP A 8 5.44 8.15 17.54
N LYS A 9 6.77 8.16 17.74
CA LYS A 9 7.76 8.23 16.65
C LYS A 9 7.91 6.88 15.93
N LEU A 10 7.67 5.77 16.62
CA LEU A 10 7.73 4.42 16.04
C LEU A 10 6.41 4.00 15.40
N ARG A 11 5.37 4.84 15.42
CA ARG A 11 4.02 4.48 14.93
C ARG A 11 4.03 3.95 13.50
N THR A 12 4.86 4.52 12.63
CA THR A 12 5.01 4.11 11.23
C THR A 12 5.47 2.67 11.08
N LEU A 13 6.36 2.20 11.98
CA LEU A 13 6.91 0.85 11.95
C LEU A 13 5.83 -0.22 12.15
N TYR A 14 4.76 0.10 12.88
CA TYR A 14 3.69 -0.85 13.15
C TYR A 14 2.46 -0.61 12.26
N ILE A 15 2.09 0.65 12.01
CA ILE A 15 0.89 1.00 11.22
C ILE A 15 0.99 0.47 9.79
N VAL A 16 2.13 0.71 9.13
CA VAL A 16 2.29 0.32 7.72
C VAL A 16 2.19 -1.20 7.58
N PRO A 17 2.99 -2.04 8.28
CA PRO A 17 2.85 -3.49 8.18
C PRO A 17 1.45 -3.99 8.55
N VAL A 18 0.80 -3.40 9.56
CA VAL A 18 -0.57 -3.77 9.92
C VAL A 18 -1.54 -3.56 8.76
N PHE A 19 -1.45 -2.45 8.01
CA PHE A 19 -2.31 -2.25 6.84
C PHE A 19 -2.01 -3.17 5.68
N PHE A 20 -0.73 -3.48 5.44
CA PHE A 20 -0.34 -4.47 4.45
C PHE A 20 -0.91 -5.85 4.79
N LEU A 21 -0.83 -6.26 6.06
CA LEU A 21 -1.33 -7.55 6.54
C LEU A 21 -2.87 -7.61 6.58
N ALA A 22 -3.51 -6.55 7.09
CA ALA A 22 -4.97 -6.47 7.19
C ALA A 22 -5.66 -6.46 5.82
N SER A 23 -4.95 -6.02 4.76
CA SER A 23 -5.48 -6.00 3.40
C SER A 23 -5.30 -7.32 2.65
N ILE A 24 -4.56 -8.30 3.19
CA ILE A 24 -4.32 -9.63 2.54
C ILE A 24 -5.61 -10.35 2.10
N PRO A 25 -6.72 -10.33 2.86
CA PRO A 25 -7.98 -10.95 2.45
C PRO A 25 -8.45 -10.57 1.04
N ILE A 26 -8.15 -9.35 0.58
CA ILE A 26 -8.48 -8.88 -0.78
C ILE A 26 -7.84 -9.78 -1.85
N LEU A 27 -6.65 -10.33 -1.57
CA LEU A 27 -5.90 -11.19 -2.49
C LEU A 27 -6.38 -12.64 -2.48
N THR A 28 -7.02 -13.09 -1.39
CA THR A 28 -7.30 -14.52 -1.15
C THR A 28 -8.78 -14.87 -1.09
N GLU A 29 -9.61 -14.02 -0.49
CA GLU A 29 -11.00 -14.35 -0.14
C GLU A 29 -12.00 -14.01 -1.25
N ILE A 30 -11.70 -13.01 -2.09
CA ILE A 30 -12.59 -12.64 -3.20
C ILE A 30 -12.45 -13.67 -4.33
N PRO A 31 -13.53 -14.37 -4.74
CA PRO A 31 -13.47 -15.36 -5.82
C PRO A 31 -13.09 -14.74 -7.17
N GLU A 32 -12.39 -15.50 -8.01
CA GLU A 32 -11.99 -15.04 -9.36
C GLU A 32 -13.19 -14.83 -10.29
N SER A 33 -14.31 -15.52 -10.03
CA SER A 33 -15.58 -15.31 -10.73
C SER A 33 -16.20 -13.93 -10.48
N GLU A 34 -15.89 -13.30 -9.34
CA GLU A 34 -16.40 -11.98 -8.98
C GLU A 34 -15.40 -10.88 -9.36
N MET A 35 -14.10 -11.14 -9.21
CA MET A 35 -13.06 -10.17 -9.50
C MET A 35 -11.80 -10.83 -10.07
N PRO A 36 -11.34 -10.42 -11.27
CA PRO A 36 -10.09 -10.89 -11.85
C PRO A 36 -8.91 -10.68 -10.91
N LYS A 37 -7.91 -11.55 -11.00
CA LYS A 37 -6.72 -11.54 -10.13
C LYS A 37 -5.98 -10.20 -10.17
N GLU A 38 -5.85 -9.60 -11.35
CA GLU A 38 -5.19 -8.31 -11.58
C GLU A 38 -5.95 -7.17 -10.89
N ALA A 39 -7.29 -7.20 -10.96
CA ALA A 39 -8.15 -6.22 -10.28
C ALA A 39 -8.03 -6.32 -8.75
N ARG A 40 -7.98 -7.54 -8.19
CA ARG A 40 -7.75 -7.76 -6.75
C ARG A 40 -6.39 -7.22 -6.29
N ARG A 41 -5.35 -7.43 -7.09
CA ARG A 41 -3.99 -6.91 -6.81
C ARG A 41 -3.93 -5.38 -6.88
N CYS A 42 -4.59 -4.77 -7.85
CA CYS A 42 -4.72 -3.32 -7.94
C CYS A 42 -5.48 -2.76 -6.73
N LEU A 43 -6.62 -3.37 -6.37
CA LEU A 43 -7.42 -2.99 -5.22
C LEU A 43 -6.63 -3.09 -3.90
N TYR A 44 -5.86 -4.16 -3.70
CA TYR A 44 -4.98 -4.31 -2.54
C TYR A 44 -4.04 -3.11 -2.38
N VAL A 45 -3.35 -2.72 -3.46
CA VAL A 45 -2.43 -1.58 -3.44
C VAL A 45 -3.16 -0.27 -3.17
N LEU A 46 -4.33 -0.06 -3.79
CA LEU A 46 -5.16 1.12 -3.55
C LEU A 46 -5.61 1.24 -2.10
N VAL A 47 -6.06 0.13 -1.48
CA VAL A 47 -6.51 0.12 -0.09
C VAL A 47 -5.34 0.40 0.86
N VAL A 48 -4.19 -0.25 0.66
CA VAL A 48 -2.98 0.00 1.46
C VAL A 48 -2.53 1.47 1.36
N MET A 49 -2.54 2.04 0.15
CA MET A 49 -2.21 3.44 -0.07
C MET A 49 -3.21 4.38 0.61
N ALA A 50 -4.52 4.11 0.48
CA ALA A 50 -5.57 4.91 1.11
C ALA A 50 -5.51 4.89 2.63
N LEU A 51 -5.33 3.71 3.25
CA LEU A 51 -5.19 3.58 4.70
C LEU A 51 -3.95 4.32 5.23
N THR A 52 -2.84 4.22 4.49
CA THR A 52 -1.59 4.91 4.85
C THR A 52 -1.74 6.43 4.74
N TRP A 53 -2.46 6.94 3.73
CA TRP A 53 -2.81 8.36 3.60
C TRP A 53 -3.69 8.84 4.75
N LEU A 54 -4.79 8.13 5.05
CA LEU A 54 -5.74 8.53 6.09
C LEU A 54 -5.11 8.60 7.49
N THR A 55 -4.08 7.79 7.75
CA THR A 55 -3.38 7.80 9.04
C THR A 55 -2.20 8.75 9.12
N GLU A 56 -1.79 9.35 7.99
CA GLU A 56 -0.59 10.18 7.90
C GLU A 56 0.63 9.54 8.60
N SER A 57 0.75 8.22 8.45
CA SER A 57 1.83 7.44 9.05
C SER A 57 3.14 7.60 8.28
N LEU A 58 3.07 7.98 7.01
CA LEU A 58 4.17 8.38 6.15
C LEU A 58 3.87 9.75 5.53
N PRO A 59 4.89 10.50 5.07
CA PRO A 59 4.69 11.66 4.22
C PRO A 59 3.80 11.31 3.02
N ILE A 60 2.96 12.26 2.59
CA ILE A 60 1.99 12.05 1.50
C ILE A 60 2.72 11.62 0.22
N GLU A 61 3.90 12.21 -0.03
CA GLU A 61 4.75 11.92 -1.17
C GLU A 61 5.26 10.48 -1.13
N ALA A 62 5.74 10.01 0.03
CA ALA A 62 6.23 8.64 0.18
C ALA A 62 5.09 7.62 -0.05
N THR A 63 3.89 7.91 0.45
CA THR A 63 2.71 7.07 0.23
C THR A 63 2.28 7.06 -1.23
N ALA A 64 2.35 8.20 -1.92
CA ALA A 64 2.01 8.30 -3.34
C ALA A 64 2.91 7.44 -4.24
N LEU A 65 4.14 7.11 -3.80
CA LEU A 65 5.07 6.23 -4.53
C LEU A 65 4.80 4.74 -4.31
N PHE A 66 3.83 4.35 -3.48
CA PHE A 66 3.49 2.94 -3.26
C PHE A 66 3.22 2.17 -4.57
N PRO A 67 2.44 2.71 -5.53
CA PRO A 67 2.19 2.01 -6.78
C PRO A 67 3.46 1.74 -7.59
N MET A 68 4.45 2.64 -7.58
CA MET A 68 5.73 2.43 -8.28
C MET A 68 6.45 1.15 -7.85
N VAL A 69 6.31 0.77 -6.57
CA VAL A 69 6.96 -0.44 -6.03
C VAL A 69 5.99 -1.63 -6.06
N LEU A 70 4.75 -1.42 -5.62
CA LEU A 70 3.81 -2.51 -5.42
C LEU A 70 3.19 -3.02 -6.71
N PHE A 71 2.93 -2.18 -7.72
CA PHE A 71 2.38 -2.67 -8.99
C PHE A 71 3.32 -3.65 -9.72
N PRO A 72 4.64 -3.38 -9.84
CA PRO A 72 5.57 -4.35 -10.39
C PRO A 72 5.69 -5.62 -9.55
N LEU A 73 5.76 -5.50 -8.22
CA LEU A 73 5.86 -6.66 -7.32
C LEU A 73 4.63 -7.57 -7.39
N MET A 74 3.45 -6.97 -7.52
CA MET A 74 2.19 -7.70 -7.62
C MET A 74 1.88 -8.17 -9.05
N GLY A 75 2.68 -7.77 -10.04
CA GLY A 75 2.45 -8.10 -11.45
C GLY A 75 1.21 -7.43 -12.04
N VAL A 76 0.87 -6.22 -11.57
CA VAL A 76 -0.25 -5.41 -12.08
C VAL A 76 0.19 -4.62 -13.33
N MET A 77 1.35 -3.97 -13.25
CA MET A 77 1.94 -3.17 -14.34
C MET A 77 3.46 -3.29 -14.28
N THR A 78 4.15 -3.07 -15.40
CA THR A 78 5.62 -3.08 -15.43
C THR A 78 6.18 -1.80 -14.82
N ALA A 79 7.38 -1.88 -14.24
CA ALA A 79 8.03 -0.74 -13.60
C ALA A 79 8.16 0.47 -14.54
N GLY A 80 8.49 0.25 -15.82
CA GLY A 80 8.62 1.34 -16.80
C GLY A 80 7.29 2.06 -17.10
N ILE A 81 6.18 1.33 -17.20
CA ILE A 81 4.86 1.95 -17.42
C ILE A 81 4.45 2.70 -16.14
N THR A 82 4.61 2.07 -14.97
CA THR A 82 4.22 2.71 -13.71
C THR A 82 5.06 3.95 -13.43
N SER A 83 6.38 3.90 -13.59
CA SER A 83 7.27 5.04 -13.33
C SER A 83 7.01 6.22 -14.24
N GLY A 84 6.55 6.00 -15.47
CA GLY A 84 6.19 7.07 -16.41
C GLY A 84 5.06 7.99 -15.90
N SER A 85 4.26 7.54 -14.93
CA SER A 85 3.24 8.38 -14.27
C SER A 85 3.78 9.21 -13.09
N TYR A 86 5.03 8.98 -12.66
CA TYR A 86 5.62 9.61 -11.47
C TYR A 86 6.90 10.38 -11.77
N LEU A 87 7.65 9.94 -12.80
CA LEU A 87 8.94 10.49 -13.18
C LEU A 87 8.76 11.13 -14.58
N ASN A 88 8.57 12.46 -14.59
CA ASN A 88 8.59 13.30 -15.79
C ASN A 88 9.98 13.89 -16.00
#